data_AF-A0A9E6S8U7-F1
#
_entry.id   AF-A0A9E6S8U7-F1
#
_cell.length_a   1.000
_cell.length_b   1.000
_cell.length_c   1.000
_cell.angle_alpha   90.00
_cell.angle_beta   90.00
_cell.angle_gamma   90.00
#
_symmetry.space_group_name_H-M   'P 1'
#
loop_
_entity.id
_entity.type
_entity.pdbx_description
1 polymer ?
#
loop_
_entity_poly.entity_id
_entity_poly.type
_entity_poly.pdbx_seq_one_letter_code
_entity_poly.pdbx_strand_id
1 'polypeptide(L)'
;MLHSATFFSSTTILVLGGLLALFGSVEKSVEVFENLPFAQRTSQQLLEAKIVLLILLFIYALVKFTWSVRQFNFVTILVGSISPNTALDEHDQSIASRAAGIMKLAGENFGQGLRAYYFALAALLWFVQPLFFIVGTAVVTIMLYRMEFHSRTLDVLNGEED
;
A
#
# COMPACT_ATOMS: atom_id res chain seq x y z
N MET A 1 8.54 -12.25 1.47
CA MET A 1 7.79 -11.00 1.76
C MET A 1 8.70 -9.77 1.85
N LEU A 2 9.86 -9.85 2.53
CA LEU A 2 10.83 -8.75 2.57
C LEU A 2 11.20 -8.22 1.18
N HIS A 3 11.53 -9.10 0.22
CA HIS A 3 11.84 -8.71 -1.17
C HIS A 3 10.68 -7.94 -1.83
N SER A 4 9.44 -8.41 -1.67
CA SER A 4 8.25 -7.75 -2.22
C SER A 4 8.06 -6.35 -1.62
N ALA A 5 8.20 -6.19 -0.31
CA ALA A 5 8.08 -4.89 0.36
C ALA A 5 9.15 -3.89 -0.11
N THR A 6 10.40 -4.35 -0.28
CA THR A 6 11.47 -3.51 -0.84
C THR A 6 11.23 -3.15 -2.30
N PHE A 7 10.76 -4.10 -3.12
CA PHE A 7 10.40 -3.85 -4.53
C PHE A 7 9.32 -2.76 -4.65
N PHE A 8 8.21 -2.89 -3.92
CA PHE A 8 7.14 -1.90 -3.92
C PHE A 8 7.61 -0.53 -3.40
N SER A 9 8.50 -0.49 -2.41
CA SER A 9 9.12 0.75 -1.94
C SER A 9 9.92 1.44 -3.05
N SER A 10 10.77 0.70 -3.77
CA SER A 10 11.55 1.24 -4.90
C SER A 10 10.64 1.73 -6.03
N THR A 11 9.60 0.96 -6.39
CA THR A 11 8.59 1.40 -7.37
C THR A 11 7.89 2.68 -6.92
N THR A 12 7.54 2.80 -5.63
CA THR A 12 6.91 4.00 -5.08
C THR A 12 7.79 5.25 -5.27
N ILE A 13 9.10 5.13 -5.05
CA ILE A 13 10.05 6.23 -5.26
C ILE A 13 10.08 6.66 -6.72
N LEU A 14 10.11 5.71 -7.66
CA LEU A 14 10.08 6.02 -9.10
C LEU A 14 8.77 6.73 -9.50
N VAL A 15 7.64 6.25 -9.01
CA VAL A 15 6.33 6.88 -9.26
C VAL A 15 6.29 8.30 -8.67
N LEU A 16 6.79 8.50 -7.45
CA LEU A 16 6.90 9.84 -6.84
C LEU A 16 7.78 10.77 -7.67
N GLY A 17 8.91 10.29 -8.19
CA GLY A 17 9.76 11.06 -9.08
C GLY A 17 9.03 11.50 -10.36
N GLY A 18 8.26 10.60 -10.96
CA GLY A 18 7.41 10.91 -12.12
C GLY A 18 6.31 11.93 -11.80
N LEU A 19 5.63 11.78 -10.67
CA LEU A 19 4.58 12.72 -10.22
C LEU A 19 5.14 14.10 -9.89
N LEU A 20 6.32 14.18 -9.27
CA LEU A 20 7.00 15.46 -9.00
C LEU A 20 7.47 16.15 -10.28
N ALA A 21 7.97 15.39 -11.26
CA ALA A 21 8.32 15.92 -12.58
C ALA A 21 7.09 16.45 -13.32
N LEU A 22 5.96 15.72 -13.25
CA LEU A 22 4.67 16.19 -13.78
C LEU A 22 4.19 17.45 -13.05
N PHE A 23 4.29 17.49 -11.72
CA PHE A 23 3.92 18.66 -10.91
C PHE A 23 4.72 19.92 -11.31
N GLY A 24 6.04 19.78 -11.50
CA GLY A 24 6.90 20.88 -11.95
C GLY A 24 6.70 21.30 -13.42
N SER A 25 5.96 20.51 -14.21
CA SER A 25 5.68 20.77 -15.64
C SER A 25 4.18 20.84 -15.95
N VAL A 26 3.36 21.19 -14.95
CA VAL A 26 1.90 21.27 -15.06
C VAL A 26 1.45 22.18 -16.21
N GLU A 27 2.09 23.34 -16.40
CA GLU A 27 1.72 24.32 -17.43
C GLU A 27 1.79 23.72 -18.85
N LYS A 28 2.77 22.85 -19.13
CA LYS A 28 2.88 22.13 -20.42
C LYS A 28 1.99 20.91 -20.50
N SER A 29 1.61 20.35 -19.35
CA SER A 29 0.77 19.16 -19.28
C SER A 29 -0.69 19.47 -19.54
N VAL A 30 -1.17 20.66 -19.17
CA VAL A 30 -2.55 21.12 -19.45
C VAL A 30 -2.89 20.99 -20.94
N GLU A 31 -1.98 21.41 -21.83
CA GLU A 31 -2.18 21.34 -23.28
C GLU A 31 -2.33 19.89 -23.79
N VAL A 32 -1.64 18.93 -23.18
CA VAL A 32 -1.76 17.50 -23.53
C VAL A 32 -3.09 16.92 -23.03
N PHE A 33 -3.52 17.29 -21.82
CA PHE A 33 -4.80 16.84 -21.26
C PHE A 33 -6.01 17.47 -21.94
N GLU A 34 -5.91 18.72 -22.41
CA GLU A 34 -6.98 19.39 -23.17
C GLU A 34 -7.22 18.77 -24.55
N ASN A 35 -6.24 18.05 -25.11
CA ASN A 35 -6.39 17.33 -26.38
C ASN A 35 -7.06 15.94 -26.22
N LEU A 36 -7.35 15.49 -25.00
CA LEU A 36 -8.07 14.22 -24.79
C LEU A 36 -9.59 14.44 -24.96
N PRO A 37 -10.25 13.68 -25.86
CA PRO A 37 -11.67 13.89 -26.22
C PRO A 37 -12.65 13.65 -25.06
N PHE A 38 -12.21 13.05 -23.96
CA PHE A 38 -13.02 12.75 -22.78
C PHE A 38 -12.67 13.62 -21.55
N ALA A 39 -11.63 14.46 -21.63
CA ALA A 39 -11.21 15.28 -20.50
C ALA A 39 -11.99 16.61 -20.48
N GLN A 40 -12.76 16.85 -19.41
CA GLN A 40 -13.35 18.17 -19.20
C GLN A 40 -12.25 19.22 -19.03
N ARG A 41 -12.44 20.43 -19.60
CA ARG A 41 -11.57 21.60 -19.37
C ARG A 41 -11.35 21.75 -17.85
N THR A 42 -10.17 21.36 -17.41
CA THR A 42 -9.80 21.30 -16.01
C THR A 42 -8.96 22.53 -15.72
N SER A 43 -9.32 23.32 -14.71
CA SER A 43 -8.48 24.44 -14.30
C SER A 43 -7.12 23.95 -13.86
N GLN A 44 -6.07 24.73 -14.11
CA GLN A 44 -4.71 24.40 -13.69
C GLN A 44 -4.64 24.03 -12.20
N GLN A 45 -5.33 24.78 -11.35
CA GLN A 45 -5.40 24.55 -9.91
C GLN A 45 -6.01 23.19 -9.56
N LEU A 46 -7.02 22.74 -10.33
CA LEU A 46 -7.64 21.44 -10.13
C LEU A 46 -6.71 20.30 -10.58
N LEU A 47 -5.93 20.49 -11.63
CA LEU A 47 -4.91 19.53 -12.06
C LEU A 47 -3.80 19.39 -11.02
N GLU A 48 -3.30 20.51 -10.50
CA GLU A 48 -2.32 20.54 -9.41
C GLU A 48 -2.83 19.79 -8.17
N ALA A 49 -4.07 20.05 -7.76
CA ALA A 49 -4.69 19.35 -6.63
C ALA A 49 -4.78 17.83 -6.84
N LYS A 50 -5.10 17.36 -8.06
CA LYS A 50 -5.12 15.93 -8.41
C LYS A 50 -3.73 15.28 -8.28
N ILE A 51 -2.69 15.97 -8.75
CA ILE A 51 -1.30 15.48 -8.67
C ILE A 51 -0.83 15.45 -7.21
N VAL A 52 -1.12 16.50 -6.44
CA VAL A 52 -0.79 16.55 -5.00
C VAL A 52 -1.47 15.41 -4.23
N LEU A 53 -2.74 15.11 -4.53
CA LEU A 53 -3.44 13.96 -3.93
C LEU A 53 -2.69 12.65 -4.20
N LEU A 54 -2.25 12.40 -5.44
CA LEU A 54 -1.47 11.20 -5.77
C LEU A 54 -0.13 11.17 -5.04
N ILE A 55 0.58 12.30 -4.99
CA ILE A 55 1.85 12.40 -4.26
C ILE A 55 1.64 12.03 -2.78
N LEU A 56 0.60 12.55 -2.13
CA LEU A 56 0.29 12.23 -0.73
C LEU A 56 0.00 10.74 -0.53
N LEU A 57 -0.76 10.11 -1.43
CA LEU A 57 -1.05 8.68 -1.38
C LEU A 57 0.22 7.83 -1.50
N PHE A 58 1.12 8.19 -2.43
CA PHE A 58 2.37 7.46 -2.61
C PHE A 58 3.39 7.74 -1.50
N ILE A 59 3.43 8.93 -0.90
CA ILE A 59 4.22 9.19 0.31
C ILE A 59 3.73 8.28 1.45
N TYR A 60 2.42 8.20 1.66
CA TYR A 60 1.84 7.30 2.65
C TYR A 60 2.22 5.83 2.37
N ALA A 61 2.11 5.38 1.12
CA ALA A 61 2.50 4.03 0.73
C ALA A 61 3.99 3.77 1.02
N LEU A 62 4.87 4.71 0.68
CA LEU A 62 6.32 4.62 0.91
C LEU A 62 6.65 4.45 2.39
N VAL A 63 6.04 5.26 3.24
CA VAL A 63 6.21 5.18 4.70
C VAL A 63 5.77 3.80 5.20
N LYS A 64 4.61 3.30 4.76
CA LYS A 64 4.09 2.00 5.16
C LYS A 64 4.97 0.83 4.71
N PHE A 65 5.45 0.84 3.47
CA PHE A 65 6.40 -0.18 3.01
C PHE A 65 7.74 -0.12 3.75
N THR A 66 8.26 1.08 4.03
CA THR A 66 9.50 1.26 4.81
C THR A 66 9.38 0.67 6.21
N TRP A 67 8.27 0.95 6.90
CA TRP A 67 7.98 0.36 8.22
C TRP A 67 7.82 -1.15 8.16
N SER A 68 7.13 -1.67 7.14
CA SER A 68 6.97 -3.11 6.92
C SER A 68 8.31 -3.82 6.70
N VAL A 69 9.20 -3.27 5.87
CA VAL A 69 10.57 -3.78 5.64
C VAL A 69 11.36 -3.84 6.96
N ARG A 70 11.29 -2.78 7.78
CA ARG A 70 11.95 -2.76 9.09
C ARG A 70 11.43 -3.87 10.01
N GLN A 71 10.12 -4.07 10.06
CA GLN A 71 9.51 -5.11 10.90
C GLN A 71 9.86 -6.53 10.40
N PHE A 72 9.85 -6.77 9.09
CA PHE A 72 10.31 -8.04 8.53
C PHE A 72 11.78 -8.33 8.87
N ASN A 73 12.66 -7.32 8.83
CA ASN A 73 14.05 -7.48 9.25
C ASN A 73 14.15 -7.85 10.74
N PHE A 74 13.36 -7.23 11.61
CA PHE A 74 13.33 -7.61 13.04
C PHE A 74 12.86 -9.05 13.26
N VAL A 75 11.86 -9.51 12.51
CA VAL A 75 11.42 -10.91 12.56
C VAL A 75 12.56 -11.86 12.16
N THR A 76 13.27 -11.56 11.07
CA THR A 76 14.42 -12.37 10.63
C THR A 76 15.52 -12.43 11.70
N ILE A 77 15.82 -11.30 12.35
CA ILE A 77 16.83 -11.25 13.42
C ILE A 77 16.37 -12.07 14.63
N LEU A 78 15.11 -11.94 15.06
CA LEU A 78 14.56 -12.68 16.19
C LEU A 78 14.56 -14.19 15.93
N VAL A 79 14.11 -14.60 14.75
CA VAL A 79 14.12 -16.01 14.34
C VAL A 79 15.56 -16.53 14.24
N GLY A 80 16.49 -15.73 13.71
CA GLY A 80 17.90 -16.08 13.64
C GLY A 80 18.62 -16.10 15.01
N SER A 81 18.01 -15.54 16.06
CA SER A 81 18.57 -15.57 17.42
C SER A 81 18.20 -16.82 18.21
N ILE A 82 17.27 -17.63 17.71
CA ILE A 82 16.87 -18.90 18.33
C ILE A 82 18.00 -19.91 18.16
N SER A 83 18.42 -20.53 19.27
CA SER A 83 19.50 -21.52 19.25
C SER A 83 19.08 -22.77 18.46
N PRO A 84 19.94 -23.36 17.61
CA PRO A 84 19.62 -24.58 16.86
C PRO A 84 19.57 -25.85 17.73
N ASN A 85 19.42 -25.72 19.06
CA ASN A 85 19.32 -26.85 19.97
C ASN A 85 18.05 -27.68 19.71
N THR A 86 18.16 -28.98 19.94
CA THR A 86 17.08 -29.96 19.75
C THR A 86 15.89 -29.80 20.72
N ALA A 87 16.06 -29.01 21.79
CA ALA A 87 15.00 -28.69 22.74
C ALA A 87 14.81 -27.18 22.81
N LEU A 88 13.63 -26.71 22.39
CA LEU A 88 13.20 -25.32 22.56
C LEU A 88 12.83 -25.10 24.02
N ASP A 89 13.41 -24.10 24.66
CA ASP A 89 13.04 -23.70 26.02
C ASP A 89 11.86 -22.70 26.02
N GLU A 90 11.38 -22.29 27.20
CA GLU A 90 10.34 -21.27 27.32
C GLU A 90 10.78 -19.91 26.74
N HIS A 91 12.09 -19.64 26.69
CA HIS A 91 12.64 -18.41 26.14
C HIS A 91 12.51 -18.39 24.60
N ASP A 92 12.81 -19.49 23.93
CA ASP A 92 12.65 -19.67 22.49
C ASP A 92 11.18 -19.55 22.06
N GLN A 93 10.26 -20.11 22.84
CA GLN A 93 8.81 -19.95 22.60
C GLN A 93 8.35 -18.49 22.76
N SER A 94 8.90 -17.78 23.74
CA SER A 94 8.64 -16.35 23.93
C SER A 94 9.17 -15.52 22.74
N ILE A 95 10.36 -15.83 22.24
CA ILE A 95 10.91 -15.20 21.03
C ILE A 95 10.02 -15.48 19.81
N ALA A 96 9.58 -16.73 19.63
CA ALA A 96 8.72 -17.12 18.52
C ALA A 96 7.36 -16.40 18.55
N SER A 97 6.73 -16.28 19.72
CA SER A 97 5.45 -15.56 19.85
C SER A 97 5.59 -14.06 19.55
N ARG A 98 6.68 -13.44 20.01
CA ARG A 98 7.01 -12.04 19.68
C ARG A 98 7.28 -11.84 18.20
N ALA A 99 8.04 -12.76 17.58
CA ALA A 99 8.30 -12.75 16.15
C ALA A 99 7.00 -12.88 15.34
N ALA A 100 6.07 -13.75 15.75
CA ALA A 100 4.76 -13.88 15.13
C ALA A 100 3.93 -12.58 15.24
N GLY A 101 3.94 -11.92 16.42
CA GLY A 101 3.27 -10.64 16.61
C GLY A 101 3.83 -9.52 15.72
N ILE A 102 5.15 -9.42 15.63
CA ILE A 102 5.81 -8.43 14.74
C ILE A 102 5.56 -8.77 13.27
N MET A 103 5.54 -10.05 12.90
CA MET A 103 5.24 -10.52 11.54
C MET A 103 3.81 -10.14 11.12
N LYS A 104 2.84 -10.29 12.02
CA LYS A 104 1.46 -9.82 11.79
C LYS A 104 1.43 -8.32 11.52
N LEU A 105 2.07 -7.52 12.37
CA LEU A 105 2.14 -6.07 12.21
C LEU A 105 2.87 -5.65 10.91
N ALA A 106 3.91 -6.40 10.51
CA ALA A 106 4.61 -6.21 9.25
C ALA A 106 3.70 -6.44 8.04
N GLY A 107 2.89 -7.51 8.09
CA GLY A 107 1.87 -7.83 7.09
C GLY A 107 0.77 -6.77 7.01
N GLU A 108 0.30 -6.26 8.14
CA GLU A 108 -0.69 -5.18 8.19
C GLU A 108 -0.15 -3.89 7.55
N ASN A 109 1.08 -3.48 7.88
CA ASN A 109 1.71 -2.31 7.24
C ASN A 109 1.92 -2.53 5.73
N PHE A 110 2.31 -3.73 5.31
CA PHE A 110 2.40 -4.07 3.88
C PHE A 110 1.04 -3.94 3.18
N GLY A 111 -0.02 -4.48 3.80
CA GLY A 111 -1.38 -4.38 3.31
C GLY A 111 -1.86 -2.93 3.22
N GLN A 112 -1.57 -2.09 4.22
CA GLN A 112 -1.89 -0.65 4.19
C GLN A 112 -1.18 0.08 3.04
N GLY A 113 0.07 -0.27 2.74
CA GLY A 113 0.79 0.24 1.56
C GLY A 113 0.10 -0.14 0.25
N LEU A 114 -0.33 -1.40 0.10
CA LEU A 114 -1.10 -1.85 -1.07
C LEU A 114 -2.47 -1.17 -1.20
N ARG A 115 -3.16 -0.92 -0.08
CA ARG A 115 -4.43 -0.16 -0.09
C ARG A 115 -4.24 1.23 -0.67
N ALA A 116 -3.16 1.91 -0.29
CA ALA A 116 -2.84 3.22 -0.84
C ALA A 116 -2.60 3.17 -2.36
N TYR A 117 -2.00 2.10 -2.88
CA TYR A 117 -1.88 1.87 -4.32
C TYR A 117 -3.24 1.73 -5.00
N TYR A 118 -4.18 0.97 -4.41
CA TYR A 118 -5.53 0.86 -4.96
C TYR A 118 -6.27 2.19 -4.97
N PHE A 119 -6.15 2.99 -3.90
CA PHE A 119 -6.72 4.34 -3.87
C PHE A 119 -6.02 5.29 -4.85
N ALA A 120 -4.72 5.14 -5.09
CA ALA A 120 -4.01 5.91 -6.11
C ALA A 120 -4.51 5.57 -7.53
N LEU A 121 -4.79 4.29 -7.80
CA LEU A 121 -5.42 3.86 -9.06
C LEU A 121 -6.83 4.45 -9.22
N ALA A 122 -7.63 4.48 -8.15
CA ALA A 122 -8.93 5.14 -8.17
C ALA A 122 -8.79 6.66 -8.40
N ALA A 123 -7.82 7.31 -7.78
CA ALA A 123 -7.51 8.73 -7.98
C ALA A 123 -7.06 9.04 -9.42
N LEU A 124 -6.38 8.12 -10.11
CA LEU A 124 -6.05 8.28 -11.54
C LEU A 124 -7.29 8.37 -12.42
N LEU A 125 -8.38 7.67 -12.09
CA LEU A 125 -9.65 7.77 -12.83
C LEU A 125 -10.25 9.18 -12.79
N TRP A 126 -9.89 9.98 -11.77
CA TRP A 126 -10.30 11.38 -11.67
C TRP A 126 -9.74 12.27 -12.78
N PHE A 127 -8.64 11.87 -13.42
CA PHE A 127 -8.10 12.59 -14.58
C PHE A 127 -9.01 12.45 -15.80
N VAL A 128 -9.77 11.35 -15.91
CA VAL A 128 -10.72 11.13 -16.99
C VAL A 128 -12.06 11.82 -16.67
N GLN A 129 -12.69 11.44 -15.55
CA GLN A 129 -13.97 12.00 -15.14
C GLN A 129 -14.17 11.92 -13.62
N PRO A 130 -14.78 12.93 -12.97
CA PRO A 130 -15.11 12.86 -11.54
C PRO A 130 -16.02 11.68 -11.16
N LEU A 131 -16.89 11.23 -12.08
CA LEU A 131 -17.78 10.10 -11.81
C LEU A 131 -17.00 8.78 -11.69
N PHE A 132 -15.99 8.57 -12.52
CA PHE A 132 -15.13 7.39 -12.43
C PHE A 132 -14.27 7.39 -11.17
N PHE A 133 -13.90 8.56 -10.65
CA PHE A 133 -13.24 8.65 -9.35
C PHE A 133 -14.14 8.17 -8.20
N ILE A 134 -15.40 8.61 -8.18
CA ILE A 134 -16.37 8.21 -7.15
C ILE A 134 -16.61 6.70 -7.22
N VAL A 135 -16.88 6.18 -8.42
CA VAL A 135 -17.10 4.74 -8.65
C VAL A 135 -15.84 3.94 -8.31
N GLY A 136 -14.66 4.37 -8.77
CA GLY A 136 -13.40 3.71 -8.49
C GLY A 136 -13.09 3.65 -7.00
N THR A 137 -13.28 4.77 -6.28
CA THR A 137 -13.07 4.83 -4.83
C THR A 137 -14.07 3.94 -4.10
N ALA A 138 -15.35 3.93 -4.51
CA ALA A 138 -16.35 3.04 -3.94
C ALA A 138 -16.02 1.56 -4.18
N VAL A 139 -15.60 1.20 -5.39
CA VAL A 139 -15.18 -0.17 -5.74
C VAL A 139 -13.98 -0.59 -4.90
N VAL A 140 -12.95 0.25 -4.76
CA VAL A 140 -11.79 -0.05 -3.91
C VAL A 140 -12.22 -0.23 -2.46
N THR A 141 -13.05 0.66 -1.91
CA THR A 141 -13.55 0.54 -0.54
C THR A 141 -14.37 -0.73 -0.34
N ILE A 142 -15.25 -1.08 -1.26
CA ILE A 142 -16.07 -2.32 -1.20
C ILE A 142 -15.17 -3.54 -1.34
N MET A 143 -14.20 -3.54 -2.25
CA MET A 143 -13.25 -4.62 -2.44
C MET A 143 -12.45 -4.86 -1.15
N LEU A 144 -11.91 -3.80 -0.55
CA LEU A 144 -11.18 -3.87 0.71
C LEU A 144 -12.06 -4.34 1.86
N TYR A 145 -13.29 -3.83 1.95
CA TYR A 145 -14.27 -4.26 2.94
C TYR A 145 -14.59 -5.75 2.80
N ARG A 146 -14.89 -6.24 1.58
CA ARG A 146 -15.15 -7.67 1.37
C ARG A 146 -13.91 -8.53 1.65
N MET A 147 -12.73 -8.06 1.30
CA MET A 147 -11.49 -8.80 1.50
C MET A 147 -11.07 -8.86 2.97
N GLU A 148 -11.35 -7.83 3.76
CA GLU A 148 -11.00 -7.76 5.19
C GLU A 148 -12.07 -8.39 6.10
N PHE A 149 -13.36 -8.26 5.78
CA PHE A 149 -14.46 -8.80 6.59
C PHE A 149 -14.89 -10.22 6.19
N HIS A 150 -14.51 -10.71 5.00
CA HIS A 150 -14.81 -12.08 4.55
C HIS A 150 -13.59 -13.01 4.62
N SER A 151 -12.49 -12.57 5.23
CA SER A 151 -11.36 -13.44 5.52
C SER A 151 -11.72 -14.34 6.69
N ARG A 152 -12.26 -15.51 6.32
CA ARG A 152 -12.33 -16.79 7.04
C ARG A 152 -11.05 -17.25 7.76
N THR A 153 -10.09 -16.37 8.03
CA THR A 153 -8.92 -16.70 8.84
C THR A 153 -9.31 -16.96 10.29
N LEU A 154 -10.39 -16.34 10.81
CA LEU A 154 -10.89 -16.63 12.16
C LEU A 154 -11.64 -17.97 12.22
N ASP A 155 -12.48 -18.30 11.23
CA ASP A 155 -13.17 -19.59 11.16
C ASP A 155 -12.19 -20.77 11.01
N VAL A 156 -11.14 -20.60 10.19
CA VAL A 156 -10.11 -21.63 10.00
C VAL A 156 -9.13 -21.71 11.19
N LEU A 157 -8.93 -20.63 11.96
CA LEU A 157 -8.15 -20.65 13.21
C LEU A 157 -8.94 -21.19 14.41
N ASN A 158 -10.27 -21.06 14.40
CA ASN A 158 -11.14 -21.52 15.48
C ASN A 158 -11.49 -23.02 15.40
N GLY A 159 -11.11 -23.71 14.32
CA GLY A 159 -11.24 -25.17 14.25
C GLY A 159 -12.67 -25.68 14.41
N GLU A 160 -13.67 -24.94 13.92
CA GLU A 160 -14.98 -25.52 13.67
C GLU A 160 -14.94 -26.21 12.30
N GLU A 161 -14.20 -27.33 12.25
CA GLU A 161 -14.52 -28.42 11.33
C GLU A 161 -15.54 -29.31 12.04
N ASP A 162 -16.72 -29.43 11.43
CA ASP A 162 -17.78 -30.41 11.75
C ASP A 162 -17.26 -31.87 11.76
#